data_AF-A0A7W6ZGG8-F1
#
_entry.id   AF-A0A7W6ZGG8-F1
#
_cell.length_a   1.000
_cell.length_b   1.000
_cell.length_c   1.000
_cell.angle_alpha   90.00
_cell.angle_beta   90.00
_cell.angle_gamma   90.00
#
_symmetry.space_group_name_H-M   'P 1'
#
loop_
_entity.id
_entity.type
_entity.pdbx_description
1 polymer ?
#
loop_
_entity_poly.entity_id
_entity_poly.type
_entity_poly.pdbx_seq_one_letter_code
_entity_poly.pdbx_strand_id
1 'polypeptide(L)'
;MGSKTSSPLSSFFWVSFMTAKPKNFVMPAGMDLEDQLAYCIGTLVANWANCESMFYGILACVVGKADTGISSIIWLSTKSTKARVDLALQLLNEVEVPQPLKDEISKCAEVFDGITRTRNFYCHSFYKVDPSTMNLAAIETYSFDPRARTYRPHSKILNKATINELVETVRRASALNNALWKPLLELRGLLKAEHLELPEPFPEFLRPK
;
A
#
# COMPACT_ATOMS: atom_id res chain seq x y z
N MET A 1 29.94 -36.80 -11.26
CA MET A 1 29.99 -36.70 -9.78
C MET A 1 30.44 -35.29 -9.45
N GLY A 2 29.62 -34.32 -9.05
CA GLY A 2 28.42 -34.39 -8.24
C GLY A 2 28.80 -34.36 -6.76
N SER A 3 29.04 -33.17 -6.20
CA SER A 3 28.58 -32.84 -4.84
C SER A 3 28.56 -31.33 -4.62
N LYS A 4 27.36 -30.84 -4.26
CA LYS A 4 27.09 -29.55 -3.65
C LYS A 4 27.56 -29.61 -2.20
N THR A 5 28.18 -28.56 -1.68
CA THR A 5 28.07 -28.22 -0.26
C THR A 5 27.74 -26.74 -0.12
N SER A 6 26.60 -26.54 0.54
CA SER A 6 25.89 -25.30 0.79
C SER A 6 26.60 -24.41 1.81
N SER A 7 26.77 -23.13 1.49
CA SER A 7 27.16 -22.09 2.44
C SER A 7 25.95 -21.68 3.32
N PRO A 8 26.08 -21.63 4.66
CA PRO A 8 24.99 -21.37 5.59
C PRO A 8 24.84 -19.87 5.92
N LEU A 9 24.72 -19.01 4.90
CA LEU A 9 24.61 -17.55 5.11
C LEU A 9 23.17 -16.99 5.04
N SER A 10 22.15 -17.83 4.90
CA SER A 10 20.77 -17.37 4.73
C SER A 10 19.97 -17.14 6.02
N SER A 11 20.51 -17.48 7.21
CA SER A 11 19.74 -17.41 8.47
C SER A 11 20.16 -16.29 9.44
N PHE A 12 21.28 -15.60 9.21
CA PHE A 12 21.81 -14.61 10.16
C PHE A 12 21.50 -13.14 9.84
N PHE A 13 21.01 -12.83 8.64
CA PHE A 13 20.76 -11.44 8.22
C PHE A 13 19.37 -10.89 8.60
N TRP A 14 18.46 -11.73 9.12
CA TRP A 14 17.10 -11.32 9.50
C TRP A 14 17.00 -10.57 10.84
N VAL A 15 18.08 -10.47 11.63
CA VAL A 15 17.98 -10.03 13.04
C VAL A 15 18.40 -8.56 13.27
N SER A 16 19.04 -7.87 12.32
CA SER A 16 19.72 -6.60 12.65
C SER A 16 19.11 -5.30 12.10
N PHE A 17 17.95 -5.31 11.45
CA PHE A 17 17.31 -4.08 10.91
C PHE A 17 15.92 -3.78 11.51
N MET A 18 15.85 -3.76 12.85
CA MET A 18 14.67 -3.31 13.62
C MET A 18 14.99 -2.14 14.57
N THR A 19 15.96 -1.26 14.25
CA THR A 19 16.40 -0.21 15.18
C THR A 19 15.62 1.10 15.10
N ALA A 20 14.83 1.33 14.04
CA ALA A 20 13.72 2.26 14.09
C ALA A 20 12.42 1.45 14.19
N LYS A 21 11.86 1.33 15.40
CA LYS A 21 10.48 0.85 15.53
C LYS A 21 9.63 1.80 14.68
N PRO A 22 8.95 1.34 13.61
CA PRO A 22 7.99 2.18 12.92
C PRO A 22 7.05 2.73 14.00
N LYS A 23 6.69 4.01 13.94
CA LYS A 23 5.68 4.56 14.85
C LYS A 23 4.45 3.66 14.72
N ASN A 24 4.25 2.77 15.68
CA ASN A 24 3.09 1.90 15.71
C ASN A 24 1.90 2.83 15.72
N PHE A 25 0.96 2.63 14.79
CA PHE A 25 -0.27 3.39 14.81
C PHE A 25 -0.95 3.17 16.17
N VAL A 26 -1.08 4.26 16.93
CA VAL A 26 -1.77 4.31 18.21
C VAL A 26 -2.97 5.22 18.03
N MET A 27 -4.14 4.69 18.34
CA MET A 27 -5.36 5.48 18.38
C MET A 27 -5.26 6.50 19.54
N PRO A 28 -5.46 7.81 19.29
CA PRO A 28 -5.59 8.79 20.37
C PRO A 28 -6.66 8.36 21.39
N ALA A 29 -6.38 8.58 22.67
CA ALA A 29 -7.32 8.28 23.74
C ALA A 29 -8.50 9.26 23.73
N GLY A 30 -9.66 8.80 24.24
CA GLY A 30 -10.83 9.66 24.46
C GLY A 30 -11.71 9.94 23.24
N MET A 31 -11.39 9.40 22.07
CA MET A 31 -12.24 9.52 20.88
C MET A 31 -13.44 8.59 20.95
N ASP A 32 -14.60 9.06 20.49
CA ASP A 32 -15.76 8.21 20.27
C ASP A 32 -15.60 7.35 19.00
N LEU A 33 -16.62 6.56 18.62
CA LEU A 33 -16.51 5.66 17.47
C LEU A 33 -16.45 6.40 16.13
N GLU A 34 -17.07 7.57 16.01
CA GLU A 34 -17.13 8.35 14.77
C GLU A 34 -15.80 9.06 14.53
N ASP A 35 -15.25 9.67 15.58
CA ASP A 35 -13.92 10.27 15.57
C ASP A 35 -12.84 9.22 15.27
N GLN A 36 -12.94 8.04 15.90
CA GLN A 36 -12.04 6.92 15.62
C GLN A 36 -12.12 6.47 14.16
N LEU A 37 -13.33 6.43 13.59
CA LEU A 37 -13.56 6.08 12.19
C LEU A 37 -12.90 7.11 11.26
N ALA A 38 -13.19 8.39 11.45
CA ALA A 38 -12.65 9.48 10.64
C ALA A 38 -11.11 9.52 10.71
N TYR A 39 -10.55 9.42 11.92
CA TYR A 39 -9.10 9.39 12.13
C TYR A 39 -8.43 8.21 11.42
N CYS A 40 -9.02 7.02 11.51
CA CYS A 40 -8.51 5.85 10.82
C CYS A 40 -8.60 5.98 9.31
N ILE A 41 -9.70 6.47 8.76
CA ILE A 41 -9.87 6.65 7.31
C ILE A 41 -8.83 7.64 6.79
N GLY A 42 -8.66 8.79 7.46
CA GLY A 42 -7.63 9.77 7.08
C GLY A 42 -6.23 9.17 7.09
N THR A 43 -5.90 8.42 8.16
CA THR A 43 -4.59 7.76 8.29
C THR A 43 -4.39 6.67 7.23
N LEU A 44 -5.43 5.89 6.94
CA LEU A 44 -5.43 4.85 5.90
C LEU A 44 -5.17 5.47 4.53
N VAL A 45 -5.90 6.53 4.18
CA VAL A 45 -5.79 7.21 2.88
C VAL A 45 -4.39 7.79 2.70
N ALA A 46 -3.83 8.45 3.72
CA ALA A 46 -2.47 9.00 3.65
C ALA A 46 -1.40 7.92 3.43
N ASN A 47 -1.45 6.83 4.21
CA ASN A 47 -0.50 5.72 4.06
C ASN A 47 -0.66 5.01 2.70
N TRP A 48 -1.91 4.81 2.27
CA TRP A 48 -2.23 4.20 0.98
C TRP A 48 -1.73 5.05 -0.19
N ALA A 49 -1.93 6.38 -0.16
CA ALA A 49 -1.49 7.27 -1.22
C ALA A 49 0.03 7.27 -1.36
N ASN A 50 0.75 7.26 -0.24
CA ASN A 50 2.21 7.13 -0.26
C ASN A 50 2.66 5.77 -0.83
N CYS A 51 1.96 4.66 -0.52
CA CYS A 51 2.25 3.37 -1.16
C CYS A 51 2.03 3.43 -2.67
N GLU A 52 0.96 4.07 -3.13
CA GLU A 52 0.70 4.30 -4.56
C GLU A 52 1.85 5.08 -5.21
N SER A 53 2.34 6.14 -4.56
CA SER A 53 3.52 6.89 -4.99
C SER A 53 4.78 6.02 -5.08
N MET A 54 5.02 5.10 -4.16
CA MET A 54 6.18 4.19 -4.23
C MET A 54 6.07 3.21 -5.40
N PHE A 55 4.88 2.70 -5.73
CA PHE A 55 4.68 1.90 -6.95
C PHE A 55 4.87 2.71 -8.23
N TYR A 56 4.51 4.00 -8.23
CA TYR A 56 4.91 4.90 -9.31
C TYR A 56 6.44 5.00 -9.40
N GLY A 57 7.14 5.12 -8.27
CA GLY A 57 8.61 5.10 -8.23
C GLY A 57 9.21 3.85 -8.85
N ILE A 58 8.63 2.67 -8.56
CA ILE A 58 9.04 1.40 -9.18
C ILE A 58 8.86 1.45 -10.70
N LEU A 59 7.67 1.87 -11.17
CA LEU A 59 7.42 2.02 -12.61
C LEU A 59 8.40 3.01 -13.25
N ALA A 60 8.66 4.14 -12.59
CA ALA A 60 9.56 5.16 -13.08
C ALA A 60 11.00 4.64 -13.21
N CYS A 61 11.49 3.87 -12.23
CA CYS A 61 12.81 3.22 -12.29
C CYS A 61 12.94 2.29 -13.50
N VAL A 62 11.89 1.51 -13.78
CA VAL A 62 11.89 0.57 -14.91
C VAL A 62 11.81 1.29 -16.26
N VAL A 63 11.04 2.37 -16.36
CA VAL A 63 10.92 3.16 -17.59
C VAL A 63 12.18 4.01 -17.87
N GLY A 64 12.89 4.43 -16.82
CA GLY A 64 14.30 4.84 -16.89
C GLY A 64 14.61 6.15 -17.62
N LYS A 65 13.67 7.11 -17.71
CA LYS A 65 13.91 8.39 -18.40
C LYS A 65 13.37 9.60 -17.63
N ALA A 66 14.19 10.21 -16.77
CA ALA A 66 13.80 11.38 -15.96
C ALA A 66 13.25 12.56 -16.78
N ASP A 67 13.75 12.79 -18.00
CA ASP A 67 13.51 14.05 -18.72
C ASP A 67 12.30 14.02 -19.66
N THR A 68 11.60 12.89 -19.73
CA THR A 68 10.58 12.68 -20.78
C THR A 68 9.15 12.74 -20.26
N GLY A 69 8.95 12.73 -18.94
CA GLY A 69 7.62 12.64 -18.32
C GLY A 69 6.85 11.35 -18.68
N ILE A 70 7.46 10.40 -19.39
CA ILE A 70 6.82 9.20 -19.93
C ILE A 70 6.20 8.37 -18.81
N SER A 71 6.93 8.16 -17.71
CA SER A 71 6.45 7.40 -16.55
C SER A 71 5.16 8.02 -15.97
N SER A 72 5.11 9.35 -15.87
CA SER A 72 3.92 10.08 -15.39
C SER A 72 2.75 9.95 -16.35
N ILE A 73 3.00 10.07 -17.65
CA ILE A 73 1.97 9.89 -18.69
C ILE A 73 1.38 8.48 -18.61
N ILE A 74 2.22 7.45 -18.54
CA ILE A 74 1.80 6.04 -18.44
C ILE A 74 0.96 5.82 -17.16
N TRP A 75 1.47 6.29 -16.01
CA TRP A 75 0.81 6.11 -14.72
C TRP A 75 -0.56 6.77 -14.67
N LEU A 76 -0.63 8.05 -15.07
CA LEU A 76 -1.86 8.84 -15.01
C LEU A 76 -2.89 8.43 -16.08
N SER A 77 -2.44 7.91 -17.22
CA SER A 77 -3.33 7.38 -18.27
C SER A 77 -4.01 6.07 -17.87
N THR A 78 -3.43 5.33 -16.92
CA THR A 78 -4.02 4.10 -16.39
C THR A 78 -5.04 4.44 -15.31
N LYS A 79 -6.30 4.02 -15.49
CA LYS A 79 -7.43 4.53 -14.70
C LYS A 79 -7.61 3.91 -13.32
N SER A 80 -7.12 2.70 -13.09
CA SER A 80 -7.26 2.03 -11.80
C SER A 80 -5.91 1.81 -11.13
N THR A 81 -5.85 1.97 -9.81
CA THR A 81 -4.65 1.69 -9.03
C THR A 81 -4.16 0.25 -9.25
N LYS A 82 -5.08 -0.72 -9.32
CA LYS A 82 -4.72 -2.10 -9.63
C LYS A 82 -4.02 -2.22 -10.99
N ALA A 83 -4.56 -1.63 -12.06
CA ALA A 83 -3.93 -1.70 -13.37
C ALA A 83 -2.56 -0.98 -13.40
N ARG A 84 -2.40 0.11 -12.64
CA ARG A 84 -1.10 0.81 -12.51
C ARG A 84 -0.05 -0.09 -11.85
N VAL A 85 -0.41 -0.73 -10.75
CA VAL A 85 0.50 -1.64 -10.02
C VAL A 85 0.80 -2.88 -10.85
N ASP A 86 -0.21 -3.49 -11.47
CA ASP A 86 -0.02 -4.66 -12.34
C ASP A 86 0.92 -4.33 -13.51
N LEU A 87 0.77 -3.14 -14.12
CA LEU A 87 1.68 -2.67 -15.18
C LEU A 87 3.12 -2.50 -14.65
N ALA A 88 3.30 -1.91 -13.47
CA ALA A 88 4.62 -1.76 -12.87
C ALA A 88 5.30 -3.13 -12.64
N LEU A 89 4.55 -4.14 -12.17
CA LEU A 89 5.05 -5.50 -11.98
C LEU A 89 5.37 -6.19 -13.31
N GLN A 90 4.54 -6.01 -14.34
CA GLN A 90 4.79 -6.56 -15.67
C GLN A 90 6.08 -6.00 -16.26
N LEU A 91 6.26 -4.67 -16.19
CA LEU A 91 7.49 -4.03 -16.66
C LEU A 91 8.71 -4.46 -15.83
N LEU A 92 8.56 -4.60 -14.50
CA LEU A 92 9.62 -5.10 -13.62
C LEU A 92 10.09 -6.52 -14.02
N ASN A 93 9.20 -7.36 -14.54
CA ASN A 93 9.58 -8.69 -14.99
C ASN A 93 10.49 -8.67 -16.23
N GLU A 94 10.39 -7.64 -17.07
CA GLU A 94 11.16 -7.48 -18.30
C GLU A 94 12.58 -6.91 -18.07
N VAL A 95 12.90 -6.41 -16.88
CA VAL A 95 14.24 -5.90 -16.55
C VAL A 95 15.11 -6.94 -15.85
N GLU A 96 16.42 -6.84 -16.09
CA GLU A 96 17.43 -7.71 -15.48
C GLU A 96 17.75 -7.24 -14.04
N VAL A 97 16.97 -7.74 -13.08
CA VAL A 97 17.18 -7.56 -11.63
C VAL A 97 17.00 -8.90 -10.89
N PRO A 98 17.61 -9.08 -9.71
CA PRO A 98 17.52 -10.34 -8.97
C PRO A 98 16.07 -10.76 -8.69
N GLN A 99 15.75 -12.04 -8.94
CA GLN A 99 14.41 -12.59 -8.68
C GLN A 99 13.91 -12.34 -7.25
N PRO A 100 14.73 -12.47 -6.18
CA PRO A 100 14.28 -12.18 -4.82
C PRO A 100 13.71 -10.76 -4.64
N LEU A 101 14.26 -9.77 -5.35
CA LEU A 101 13.76 -8.39 -5.32
C LEU A 101 12.39 -8.27 -6.02
N LYS A 102 12.22 -8.94 -7.16
CA LYS A 102 10.93 -9.02 -7.87
C LYS A 102 9.85 -9.66 -6.98
N ASP A 103 10.20 -10.71 -6.26
CA ASP A 103 9.31 -11.41 -5.33
C ASP A 103 8.95 -10.53 -4.12
N GLU A 104 9.92 -9.78 -3.57
CA GLU A 104 9.70 -8.83 -2.48
C GLU A 104 8.71 -7.71 -2.89
N ILE A 105 8.89 -7.12 -4.07
CA ILE A 105 7.99 -6.11 -4.64
C ILE A 105 6.60 -6.69 -4.92
N SER A 106 6.52 -7.88 -5.49
CA SER A 106 5.25 -8.55 -5.80
C SER A 106 4.45 -8.84 -4.54
N LYS A 107 5.11 -9.31 -3.47
CA LYS A 107 4.48 -9.49 -2.17
C LYS A 107 3.95 -8.19 -1.57
N CYS A 108 4.68 -7.09 -1.74
CA CYS A 108 4.19 -5.76 -1.33
C CYS A 108 2.92 -5.36 -2.11
N ALA A 109 2.85 -5.66 -3.40
CA ALA A 109 1.67 -5.40 -4.23
C ALA A 109 0.44 -6.21 -3.80
N GLU A 110 0.62 -7.48 -3.42
CA GLU A 110 -0.47 -8.30 -2.89
C GLU A 110 -1.06 -7.72 -1.60
N VAL A 111 -0.20 -7.27 -0.67
CA VAL A 111 -0.63 -6.61 0.57
C VAL A 111 -1.34 -5.29 0.25
N PHE A 112 -0.82 -4.53 -0.71
CA PHE A 112 -1.40 -3.26 -1.16
C PHE A 112 -2.81 -3.43 -1.76
N ASP A 113 -3.07 -4.49 -2.52
CA ASP A 113 -4.41 -4.79 -3.06
C ASP A 113 -5.43 -5.00 -1.93
N GLY A 114 -5.05 -5.76 -0.90
CA GLY A 114 -5.89 -5.96 0.29
C GLY A 114 -6.24 -4.64 0.98
N ILE A 115 -5.25 -3.76 1.19
CA ILE A 115 -5.45 -2.43 1.78
C ILE A 115 -6.32 -1.55 0.87
N THR A 116 -6.10 -1.60 -0.45
CA THR A 116 -6.86 -0.84 -1.45
C THR A 116 -8.34 -1.20 -1.41
N ARG A 117 -8.69 -2.48 -1.25
CA ARG A 117 -10.08 -2.92 -1.09
C ARG A 117 -10.74 -2.30 0.13
N THR A 118 -10.08 -2.32 1.29
CA THR A 118 -10.61 -1.70 2.51
C THR A 118 -10.72 -0.18 2.37
N ARG A 119 -9.71 0.49 1.81
CA ARG A 119 -9.76 1.94 1.53
C ARG A 119 -10.93 2.28 0.61
N ASN A 120 -11.13 1.52 -0.46
CA ASN A 120 -12.22 1.74 -1.40
C ASN A 120 -13.59 1.54 -0.75
N PHE A 121 -13.74 0.53 0.13
CA PHE A 121 -14.96 0.36 0.91
C PHE A 121 -15.28 1.66 1.66
N TYR A 122 -14.37 2.16 2.51
CA TYR A 122 -14.68 3.33 3.34
C TYR A 122 -14.78 4.64 2.52
N CYS A 123 -13.97 4.83 1.47
CA CYS A 123 -14.01 6.06 0.68
C CYS A 123 -15.17 6.14 -0.34
N HIS A 124 -15.79 5.01 -0.69
CA HIS A 124 -16.88 4.93 -1.67
C HIS A 124 -18.15 4.29 -1.10
N SER A 125 -18.39 4.48 0.20
CA SER A 125 -19.60 4.02 0.88
C SER A 125 -20.56 5.18 1.19
N PHE A 126 -21.81 4.82 1.39
CA PHE A 126 -22.84 5.62 2.02
C PHE A 126 -22.75 5.45 3.54
N TYR A 127 -22.84 6.57 4.26
CA TYR A 127 -22.78 6.61 5.72
C TYR A 127 -24.20 6.84 6.26
N LYS A 128 -24.73 5.84 6.97
CA LYS A 128 -26.10 5.86 7.49
C LYS A 128 -26.15 6.28 8.94
N VAL A 129 -26.93 7.32 9.21
CA VAL A 129 -27.19 7.85 10.55
C VAL A 129 -28.44 7.20 11.13
N ASP A 130 -28.41 6.89 12.42
CA ASP A 130 -29.59 6.49 13.19
C ASP A 130 -30.47 7.73 13.45
N PRO A 131 -31.73 7.78 12.96
CA PRO A 131 -32.58 8.96 13.11
C PRO A 131 -32.94 9.32 14.57
N SER A 132 -32.83 8.38 15.50
CA SER A 132 -33.18 8.60 16.91
C SER A 132 -32.04 9.20 17.71
N THR A 133 -30.81 8.81 17.41
CA THR A 133 -29.60 9.26 18.12
C THR A 133 -28.82 10.32 17.34
N MET A 134 -29.11 10.47 16.04
CA MET A 134 -28.34 11.27 15.08
C MET A 134 -26.86 10.88 14.96
N ASN A 135 -26.49 9.70 15.46
CA ASN A 135 -25.14 9.14 15.37
C ASN A 135 -25.00 8.24 14.15
N LEU A 136 -23.78 8.12 13.63
CA LEU A 136 -23.44 7.19 12.56
C LEU A 136 -23.64 5.74 13.03
N ALA A 137 -24.48 5.01 12.31
CA ALA A 137 -24.87 3.64 12.67
C ALA A 137 -24.25 2.58 11.76
N ALA A 138 -24.12 2.85 10.45
CA ALA A 138 -23.60 1.88 9.50
C ALA A 138 -22.93 2.52 8.28
N ILE A 139 -22.06 1.74 7.63
CA ILE A 139 -21.36 2.06 6.39
C ILE A 139 -21.78 1.04 5.34
N GLU A 140 -22.29 1.51 4.19
CA GLU A 140 -22.83 0.66 3.14
C GLU A 140 -22.23 0.96 1.77
N THR A 141 -21.83 -0.10 1.05
CA THR A 141 -21.48 -0.03 -0.36
C THR A 141 -22.32 -1.00 -1.18
N TYR A 142 -22.37 -0.78 -2.48
CA TYR A 142 -23.16 -1.57 -3.41
C TYR A 142 -22.30 -2.05 -4.57
N SER A 143 -22.33 -3.35 -4.83
CA SER A 143 -21.71 -3.95 -6.02
C SER A 143 -22.80 -4.41 -6.98
N PHE A 144 -22.69 -4.06 -8.27
CA PHE A 144 -23.59 -4.59 -9.28
C PHE A 144 -23.27 -6.07 -9.56
N ASP A 145 -24.28 -6.94 -9.47
CA ASP A 145 -24.23 -8.34 -9.89
C ASP A 145 -24.75 -8.45 -11.32
N PRO A 146 -23.87 -8.71 -12.32
CA PRO A 146 -24.29 -8.81 -13.71
C PRO A 146 -25.21 -10.01 -14.00
N ARG A 147 -25.09 -11.10 -13.23
CA ARG A 147 -25.90 -12.32 -13.42
C ARG A 147 -27.32 -12.10 -12.95
N ALA A 148 -27.47 -11.49 -11.78
CA ALA A 148 -28.78 -11.17 -11.21
C ALA A 148 -29.33 -9.81 -11.69
N ARG A 149 -28.54 -9.03 -12.45
CA ARG A 149 -28.86 -7.67 -12.91
C ARG A 149 -29.34 -6.74 -11.80
N THR A 150 -28.75 -6.86 -10.62
CA THR A 150 -29.15 -6.11 -9.41
C THR A 150 -27.95 -5.70 -8.56
N TYR A 151 -28.14 -4.76 -7.65
CA TYR A 151 -27.11 -4.34 -6.71
C TYR A 151 -27.14 -5.21 -5.45
N ARG A 152 -25.97 -5.70 -5.04
CA ARG A 152 -25.77 -6.41 -3.76
C ARG A 152 -25.20 -5.42 -2.73
N PRO A 153 -25.88 -5.23 -1.58
CA PRO A 153 -25.36 -4.40 -0.51
C PRO A 153 -24.26 -5.13 0.27
N HIS A 154 -23.26 -4.38 0.71
CA HIS A 154 -22.30 -4.79 1.73
C HIS A 154 -22.35 -3.74 2.82
N SER A 155 -22.67 -4.15 4.05
CA SER A 155 -22.88 -3.25 5.18
C SER A 155 -21.98 -3.63 6.35
N LYS A 156 -21.45 -2.61 7.04
CA LYS A 156 -20.76 -2.74 8.33
C LYS A 156 -21.43 -1.83 9.34
N ILE A 157 -21.84 -2.38 10.48
CA ILE A 157 -22.33 -1.60 11.62
C ILE A 157 -21.13 -0.87 12.25
N LEU A 158 -21.29 0.40 12.61
CA LEU A 158 -20.27 1.13 13.35
C LEU A 158 -20.25 0.64 14.81
N ASN A 159 -19.22 -0.11 15.15
CA ASN A 159 -18.97 -0.61 16.49
C ASN A 159 -17.47 -0.80 16.71
N LYS A 160 -17.08 -1.20 17.93
CA LYS A 160 -15.68 -1.44 18.28
C LYS A 160 -15.00 -2.51 17.40
N ALA A 161 -15.72 -3.53 16.94
CA ALA A 161 -15.14 -4.57 16.09
C ALA A 161 -14.78 -4.01 14.70
N THR A 162 -15.68 -3.22 14.11
CA THR A 162 -15.43 -2.49 12.85
C THR A 162 -14.25 -1.55 12.97
N ILE A 163 -14.16 -0.80 14.07
CA ILE A 163 -12.99 0.06 14.34
C ILE A 163 -11.72 -0.77 14.47
N ASN A 164 -11.72 -1.88 15.22
CA ASN A 164 -10.54 -2.73 15.39
C ASN A 164 -10.03 -3.32 14.07
N GLU A 165 -10.93 -3.76 13.18
CA GLU A 165 -10.55 -4.20 11.83
C GLU A 165 -9.89 -3.07 11.00
N LEU A 166 -10.43 -1.86 11.11
CA LEU A 166 -9.89 -0.71 10.40
C LEU A 166 -8.54 -0.28 10.97
N VAL A 167 -8.38 -0.26 12.30
CA VAL A 167 -7.10 -0.03 13.00
C VAL A 167 -6.05 -1.02 12.52
N GLU A 168 -6.39 -2.30 12.43
CA GLU A 168 -5.45 -3.31 11.94
C GLU A 168 -5.09 -3.09 10.47
N THR A 169 -6.02 -2.62 9.66
CA THR A 169 -5.73 -2.25 8.28
C THR A 169 -4.81 -1.03 8.19
N VAL A 170 -5.00 -0.02 9.04
CA VAL A 170 -4.10 1.15 9.13
C VAL A 170 -2.69 0.72 9.54
N ARG A 171 -2.56 -0.21 10.50
CA ARG A 171 -1.26 -0.78 10.89
C ARG A 171 -0.58 -1.49 9.73
N ARG A 172 -1.32 -2.34 9.00
CA ARG A 172 -0.81 -3.01 7.79
C ARG A 172 -0.39 -2.01 6.72
N ALA A 173 -1.17 -0.95 6.50
CA ALA A 173 -0.83 0.11 5.55
C ALA A 173 0.43 0.87 5.96
N SER A 174 0.58 1.18 7.25
CA SER A 174 1.77 1.84 7.78
C SER A 174 3.01 0.93 7.68
N ALA A 175 2.86 -0.37 7.97
CA ALA A 175 3.94 -1.34 7.84
C ALA A 175 4.37 -1.52 6.38
N LEU A 176 3.41 -1.67 5.46
CA LEU A 176 3.67 -1.74 4.02
C LEU A 176 4.40 -0.49 3.52
N ASN A 177 3.95 0.69 3.96
CA ASN A 177 4.57 1.95 3.58
C ASN A 177 6.07 1.97 3.92
N ASN A 178 6.42 1.58 5.15
CA ASN A 178 7.82 1.47 5.55
C ASN A 178 8.57 0.36 4.78
N ALA A 179 7.92 -0.78 4.54
CA ALA A 179 8.54 -1.92 3.88
C ALA A 179 8.87 -1.69 2.40
N LEU A 180 8.06 -0.90 1.68
CA LEU A 180 8.23 -0.63 0.24
C LEU A 180 9.49 0.18 -0.10
N TRP A 181 10.02 0.97 0.84
CA TRP A 181 11.19 1.81 0.60
C TRP A 181 12.44 1.01 0.26
N LYS A 182 12.72 -0.05 1.02
CA LYS A 182 13.91 -0.87 0.81
C LYS A 182 13.99 -1.43 -0.62
N PRO A 183 13.00 -2.21 -1.11
CA PRO A 183 13.07 -2.76 -2.46
C PRO A 183 13.01 -1.67 -3.55
N LEU A 184 12.33 -0.53 -3.32
CA LEU A 184 12.35 0.59 -4.27
C LEU A 184 13.76 1.19 -4.41
N LEU A 185 14.45 1.45 -3.30
CA LEU A 185 15.80 2.01 -3.31
C LEU A 185 16.81 1.03 -3.88
N GLU A 186 16.68 -0.26 -3.55
CA GLU A 186 17.51 -1.33 -4.14
C GLU A 186 17.32 -1.42 -5.66
N LEU A 187 16.07 -1.41 -6.13
CA LEU A 187 15.74 -1.38 -7.56
C LEU A 187 16.34 -0.15 -8.25
N ARG A 188 16.19 1.03 -7.64
CA ARG A 188 16.73 2.30 -8.16
C ARG A 188 18.24 2.23 -8.35
N GLY A 189 18.97 1.66 -7.37
CA GLY A 189 20.42 1.48 -7.46
C GLY A 189 20.84 0.47 -8.53
N LEU A 190 20.15 -0.67 -8.62
CA LEU A 190 20.44 -1.70 -9.62
C LEU A 190 20.23 -1.20 -11.05
N LEU A 191 19.20 -0.39 -11.26
CA LEU A 191 18.87 0.19 -12.57
C LEU A 191 19.59 1.52 -12.85
N LYS A 192 20.46 1.99 -11.95
CA LYS A 192 21.17 3.29 -12.06
C LYS A 192 20.21 4.46 -12.30
N ALA A 193 19.08 4.41 -11.60
CA ALA A 193 17.97 5.35 -11.74
C ALA A 193 18.02 6.46 -10.67
N GLU A 194 19.20 6.80 -10.15
CA GLU A 194 19.39 7.84 -9.13
C GLU A 194 19.04 9.25 -9.63
N HIS A 195 19.08 9.44 -10.95
CA HIS A 195 18.64 10.66 -11.60
C HIS A 195 17.12 10.90 -11.49
N LEU A 196 16.32 9.88 -11.16
CA LEU A 196 14.89 10.04 -10.91
C LEU A 196 14.66 10.61 -9.52
N GLU A 197 13.89 11.70 -9.46
CA GLU A 197 13.27 12.14 -8.21
C GLU A 197 12.13 11.18 -7.87
N LEU A 198 12.25 10.48 -6.74
CA LEU A 198 11.15 9.69 -6.23
C LEU A 198 10.07 10.64 -5.73
N PRO A 199 8.77 10.32 -5.88
CA PRO A 199 7.72 11.12 -5.28
C PRO A 199 7.93 11.12 -3.76
N GLU A 200 8.42 12.24 -3.23
CA GLU A 200 8.80 12.36 -1.82
C GLU A 200 7.62 12.85 -0.99
N PRO A 201 7.15 12.06 -0.02
CA PRO A 201 6.32 12.60 1.06
C PRO A 201 7.09 12.78 2.38
N PHE A 202 8.38 12.39 2.48
CA PHE A 202 9.10 12.43 3.76
C PHE A 202 10.54 12.95 3.67
N PRO A 203 11.03 13.65 4.71
CA PRO A 203 12.36 14.23 4.71
C PRO A 203 13.45 13.15 4.68
N GLU A 204 14.59 13.53 4.11
CA GLU A 204 15.79 12.74 3.89
C GLU A 204 16.25 11.89 5.10
N PHE A 205 15.97 12.32 6.33
CA PHE A 205 16.34 11.59 7.56
C PHE A 205 15.54 10.28 7.81
N LEU A 206 14.44 10.05 7.08
CA LEU A 206 13.68 8.79 7.13
C LEU A 206 14.07 7.81 6.02
N ARG A 207 14.96 8.20 5.10
CA ARG A 207 15.54 7.27 4.13
C ARG A 207 16.51 6.32 4.85
N PRO A 208 16.53 5.01 4.55
CA PRO A 208 17.59 4.13 5.01
C PRO A 208 18.96 4.70 4.60
N LYS A 209 19.90 4.78 5.56
CA LYS A 209 21.30 5.13 5.27
C LYS A 209 22.04 3.95 4.67
#